data_AF-A0A9N8NIP9-F1
#
_entry.id   AF-A0A9N8NIP9-F1
#
_cell.length_a   1.000
_cell.length_b   1.000
_cell.length_c   1.000
_cell.angle_alpha   90.00
_cell.angle_beta   90.00
_cell.angle_gamma   90.00
#
_symmetry.space_group_name_H-M   'P 1'
#
loop_
_entity.id
_entity.type
_entity.pdbx_description
1 polymer ?
#
loop_
_entity_poly.entity_id
_entity_poly.type
_entity_poly.pdbx_seq_one_letter_code
_entity_poly.pdbx_strand_id
1 'polypeptide(L)'
;MLFVEFDSSYSFTVLQLAVRWPEGLRYLLSTDAKRFLDKSPCPGVYYPTVAIACYTGNQESVKILLEAGCELDLSRRIGPIFADTSTECMAAVASNLGTRRVHLLKLAQERLGIFLEGTTVTFADLKAASICESLDKASIPIHRSLRVERDYKSIYSCPGIPIAHFRLFWEKGFYDGLRRHDNLGLVPTMTYRVSMFWPIQRMEISNIYDSYSWIRDNGFLNITPTDPLKLGFNISATAHHYIGAMFGAFYDFRMPDLPLSPIFRLVDELSSVQVEDECVCWCNRTSHGCSPLKLLLKSHLDELWPGITFDMQRHFFLHHTVLYSSSLLRGFAMEVLRLLTFEALDMTHTCCTFESLGEDIVKDLVSTASERPAAIFSCQAKTVREIRSSAREISNARLLEDLMLEFTSHLSQQGPGSEVFELFIKTYWRRRMSEIYVPDPHKVGEMEQHQAFRGFKASSGVETYVLPKRVLRLLGNDFKLCQLDISEDDSTSQSKEKSPFEIGPLSEMKLFCKYCHMHNT
;
A
#
# COMPACT_ATOMS: atom_id res chain seq x y z
N MET A 1 -4.45 35.65 -30.34
CA MET A 1 -3.78 34.34 -30.24
C MET A 1 -3.96 33.88 -28.79
N LEU A 2 -4.83 32.89 -28.52
CA LEU A 2 -5.27 32.56 -27.15
C LEU A 2 -4.84 31.16 -26.68
N PHE A 3 -4.15 30.44 -27.56
CA PHE A 3 -3.45 29.19 -27.28
C PHE A 3 -2.01 29.37 -27.73
N VAL A 4 -1.08 28.91 -26.91
CA VAL A 4 0.33 28.79 -27.26
C VAL A 4 0.60 27.30 -27.38
N GLU A 5 1.05 26.86 -28.55
CA GLU A 5 1.49 25.48 -28.79
C GLU A 5 2.97 25.39 -28.38
N PHE A 6 3.27 24.51 -27.43
CA PHE A 6 4.63 24.17 -27.02
C PHE A 6 4.87 22.72 -27.36
N ASP A 7 5.65 22.49 -28.43
CA ASP A 7 5.82 21.18 -29.04
C ASP A 7 4.49 20.57 -29.55
N SER A 8 4.52 19.66 -30.50
CA SER A 8 3.31 19.19 -31.24
C SER A 8 2.21 18.48 -30.40
N SER A 9 2.34 18.43 -29.07
CA SER A 9 1.52 17.59 -28.18
C SER A 9 0.82 18.32 -27.03
N TYR A 10 1.16 19.57 -26.71
CA TYR A 10 0.52 20.29 -25.59
C TYR A 10 0.09 21.71 -25.95
N SER A 11 -1.18 22.01 -25.69
CA SER A 11 -1.74 23.36 -25.77
C SER A 11 -2.04 23.86 -24.36
N PHE A 12 -1.79 25.15 -24.12
CA PHE A 12 -2.12 25.81 -22.86
C PHE A 12 -2.98 27.05 -23.12
N THR A 13 -3.90 27.34 -22.21
CA THR A 13 -4.63 28.60 -22.20
C THR A 13 -3.75 29.72 -21.65
N VAL A 14 -4.09 30.96 -21.98
CA VAL A 14 -3.40 32.14 -21.41
C VAL A 14 -3.48 32.18 -19.87
N LEU A 15 -4.56 31.66 -19.27
CA LEU A 15 -4.69 31.56 -17.81
C LEU A 15 -3.73 30.53 -17.22
N GLN A 16 -3.55 29.38 -17.88
CA GLN A 16 -2.60 28.35 -17.44
C GLN A 16 -1.15 28.82 -17.52
N LEU A 17 -0.80 29.63 -18.53
CA LEU A 17 0.54 30.23 -18.63
C LEU A 17 0.80 31.31 -17.57
N ALA A 18 -0.26 31.96 -17.08
CA ALA A 18 -0.18 33.05 -16.11
C ALA A 18 -0.21 32.58 -14.64
N VAL A 19 -0.29 31.28 -14.33
CA VAL A 19 -0.43 30.80 -12.94
C VAL A 19 0.73 31.16 -12.01
N ARG A 20 1.90 31.54 -12.56
CA ARG A 20 3.05 32.01 -11.77
C ARG A 20 3.09 33.53 -11.62
N TRP A 21 2.11 34.25 -12.17
CA TRP A 21 1.99 35.71 -12.13
C TRP A 21 0.59 36.12 -11.62
N PRO A 22 0.38 36.18 -10.29
CA PRO A 22 -0.92 36.46 -9.69
C PRO A 22 -1.58 37.75 -10.18
N GLU A 23 -0.82 38.84 -10.36
CA GLU A 23 -1.33 40.12 -10.85
C GLU A 23 -1.79 40.01 -12.31
N GLY A 24 -1.03 39.32 -13.14
CA GLY A 24 -1.42 39.01 -14.52
C GLY A 24 -2.67 38.15 -14.57
N LEU A 25 -2.79 37.20 -13.64
CA LEU A 25 -3.97 36.35 -13.55
C LEU A 25 -5.23 37.16 -13.16
N ARG A 26 -5.12 38.09 -12.19
CA ARG A 26 -6.20 39.04 -11.86
C ARG A 26 -6.59 39.88 -13.07
N TYR A 27 -5.60 40.41 -13.78
CA TYR A 27 -5.83 41.18 -15.00
C TYR A 27 -6.55 40.34 -16.06
N LEU A 28 -6.08 39.13 -16.35
CA LEU A 28 -6.72 38.26 -17.35
C LEU A 28 -8.15 37.89 -16.94
N LEU A 29 -8.41 37.63 -15.66
CA LEU A 29 -9.75 37.30 -15.15
C LEU A 29 -10.73 38.47 -15.19
N SER A 30 -10.25 39.71 -15.34
CA SER A 30 -11.11 40.89 -15.60
C SER A 30 -11.45 41.08 -17.08
N THR A 31 -10.88 40.25 -17.97
CA THR A 31 -11.15 40.24 -19.41
C THR A 31 -11.99 39.03 -19.83
N ASP A 32 -12.32 38.93 -21.13
CA ASP A 32 -12.95 37.74 -21.72
C ASP A 32 -12.14 36.45 -21.57
N ALA A 33 -10.87 36.51 -21.14
CA ALA A 33 -10.08 35.33 -20.85
C ALA A 33 -10.72 34.45 -19.74
N LYS A 34 -11.55 35.03 -18.87
CA LYS A 34 -12.31 34.29 -17.85
C LYS A 34 -13.14 33.12 -18.42
N ARG A 35 -13.60 33.19 -19.67
CA ARG A 35 -14.36 32.09 -20.32
C ARG A 35 -13.55 30.80 -20.55
N PHE A 36 -12.23 30.86 -20.35
CA PHE A 36 -11.32 29.72 -20.48
C PHE A 36 -10.96 29.09 -19.13
N LEU A 37 -11.53 29.55 -18.02
CA LEU A 37 -11.18 29.12 -16.66
C LEU A 37 -11.19 27.59 -16.48
N ASP A 38 -12.25 26.96 -17.00
CA ASP A 38 -12.49 25.51 -16.91
C ASP A 38 -12.24 24.79 -18.25
N LYS A 39 -11.55 25.43 -19.21
CA LYS A 39 -11.24 24.81 -20.50
C LYS A 39 -9.87 24.15 -20.45
N SER A 40 -9.83 22.86 -20.77
CA SER A 40 -8.59 22.15 -21.11
C SER A 40 -8.51 21.99 -22.63
N PRO A 41 -7.45 22.47 -23.27
CA PRO A 41 -7.33 22.40 -24.72
C PRO A 41 -6.74 21.06 -25.21
N CYS A 42 -6.20 20.20 -24.34
CA CYS A 42 -5.66 18.89 -24.70
C CYS A 42 -6.71 17.76 -24.55
N PRO A 43 -7.12 17.10 -25.65
CA PRO A 43 -7.93 15.90 -25.57
C PRO A 43 -7.16 14.80 -24.82
N GLY A 44 -7.75 14.26 -23.75
CA GLY A 44 -7.17 13.15 -22.98
C GLY A 44 -6.28 13.54 -21.80
N VAL A 45 -5.86 14.81 -21.68
CA VAL A 45 -5.06 15.31 -20.56
C VAL A 45 -5.70 16.55 -19.97
N TYR A 46 -6.57 16.33 -18.97
CA TYR A 46 -7.30 17.40 -18.31
C TYR A 46 -6.53 17.93 -17.10
N TYR A 47 -5.95 19.12 -17.23
CA TYR A 47 -5.35 19.86 -16.12
C TYR A 47 -6.08 21.19 -15.90
N PRO A 48 -7.00 21.26 -14.93
CA PRO A 48 -7.62 22.53 -14.53
C PRO A 48 -6.56 23.59 -14.23
N THR A 49 -6.85 24.85 -14.57
CA THR A 49 -5.94 25.97 -14.28
C THR A 49 -5.55 26.01 -12.80
N VAL A 50 -6.51 25.73 -11.89
CA VAL A 50 -6.25 25.66 -10.44
C VAL A 50 -5.31 24.51 -10.04
N ALA A 51 -5.38 23.37 -10.72
CA ALA A 51 -4.48 22.24 -10.46
C ALA A 51 -3.04 22.59 -10.87
N ILE A 52 -2.85 23.28 -11.99
CA ILE A 52 -1.51 23.77 -12.39
C ILE A 52 -0.98 24.78 -11.37
N ALA A 53 -1.82 25.71 -10.89
CA ALA A 53 -1.41 26.66 -9.85
C ALA A 53 -0.97 25.94 -8.56
N CYS A 54 -1.70 24.88 -8.15
CA CYS A 54 -1.34 24.03 -7.02
C CYS A 54 0.01 23.32 -7.22
N TYR A 55 0.21 22.71 -8.39
CA TYR A 55 1.47 22.05 -8.77
C TYR A 55 2.66 23.00 -8.77
N THR A 56 2.46 24.25 -9.18
CA THR A 56 3.53 25.28 -9.16
C THR A 56 3.79 25.89 -7.77
N GLY A 57 3.00 25.52 -6.75
CA GLY A 57 3.13 26.05 -5.39
C GLY A 57 2.71 27.52 -5.24
N ASN A 58 1.98 28.10 -6.20
CA ASN A 58 1.60 29.51 -6.15
C ASN A 58 0.27 29.70 -5.40
N GLN A 59 0.33 29.80 -4.08
CA GLN A 59 -0.85 29.89 -3.21
C GLN A 59 -1.78 31.07 -3.59
N GLU A 60 -1.21 32.22 -3.95
CA GLU A 60 -1.99 33.41 -4.31
C GLU A 60 -2.82 33.18 -5.57
N SER A 61 -2.21 32.59 -6.61
CA SER A 61 -2.91 32.23 -7.84
C SER A 61 -3.99 31.18 -7.60
N VAL A 62 -3.75 30.20 -6.72
CA VAL A 62 -4.77 29.23 -6.28
C VAL A 62 -5.98 29.96 -5.69
N LYS A 63 -5.78 30.91 -4.77
CA LYS A 63 -6.87 31.70 -4.17
C LYS A 63 -7.63 32.50 -5.23
N ILE A 64 -6.91 33.24 -6.09
CA ILE A 64 -7.51 34.03 -7.18
C ILE A 64 -8.40 33.18 -8.09
N LEU A 65 -7.91 32.01 -8.52
CA LEU A 65 -8.66 31.11 -9.40
C LEU A 65 -9.90 30.54 -8.71
N LEU A 66 -9.77 30.15 -7.45
CA LEU A 66 -10.85 29.60 -6.66
C LEU A 66 -11.94 30.66 -6.36
N GLU A 67 -11.56 31.91 -6.10
CA GLU A 67 -12.47 33.05 -5.93
C GLU A 67 -13.17 33.44 -7.25
N ALA A 68 -12.48 33.29 -8.38
CA ALA A 68 -13.04 33.53 -9.71
C ALA A 68 -14.08 32.48 -10.14
N GLY A 69 -14.27 31.42 -9.34
CA GLY A 69 -15.24 30.36 -9.59
C GLY A 69 -14.70 29.19 -10.41
N CYS A 70 -13.37 28.97 -10.43
CA CYS A 70 -12.78 27.82 -11.14
C CYS A 70 -13.34 26.51 -10.58
N GLU A 71 -13.71 25.59 -11.44
CA GLU A 71 -14.13 24.25 -11.08
C GLU A 71 -12.96 23.51 -10.40
N LEU A 72 -13.28 22.78 -9.32
CA LEU A 72 -12.32 21.93 -8.63
C LEU A 72 -12.65 20.49 -8.99
N ASP A 73 -11.89 19.94 -9.93
CA ASP A 73 -11.89 18.50 -10.18
C ASP A 73 -11.31 17.80 -8.95
N LEU A 74 -12.02 16.82 -8.39
CA LEU A 74 -11.60 16.01 -7.24
C LEU A 74 -11.43 14.52 -7.59
N SER A 75 -11.50 14.22 -8.90
CA SER A 75 -11.36 12.88 -9.43
C SER A 75 -9.92 12.38 -9.30
N ARG A 76 -9.71 11.10 -9.60
CA ARG A 76 -8.36 10.50 -9.57
C ARG A 76 -7.37 11.17 -10.54
N ARG A 77 -7.85 11.80 -11.61
CA ARG A 77 -7.00 12.39 -12.68
C ARG A 77 -6.05 13.46 -12.13
N ILE A 78 -6.50 14.19 -11.13
CA ILE A 78 -5.73 15.25 -10.47
C ILE A 78 -5.02 14.77 -9.19
N GLY A 79 -5.23 13.52 -8.78
CA GLY A 79 -4.62 12.94 -7.58
C GLY A 79 -3.09 13.06 -7.54
N PRO A 80 -2.36 12.77 -8.62
CA PRO A 80 -0.90 13.00 -8.67
C PRO A 80 -0.51 14.46 -8.48
N ILE A 81 -1.31 15.41 -8.98
CA ILE A 81 -1.02 16.85 -8.80
C ILE A 81 -1.17 17.25 -7.34
N PHE A 82 -2.25 16.80 -6.69
CA PHE A 82 -2.50 17.11 -5.28
C PHE A 82 -1.53 16.41 -4.34
N ALA A 83 -0.98 15.26 -4.74
CA ALA A 83 0.13 14.63 -4.01
C ALA A 83 1.31 15.61 -3.89
N ASP A 84 1.71 16.23 -5.00
CA ASP A 84 2.84 17.18 -5.04
C ASP A 84 2.50 18.62 -4.61
N THR A 85 1.26 18.89 -4.20
CA THR A 85 0.85 20.25 -3.85
C THR A 85 1.31 20.63 -2.45
N SER A 86 1.81 21.86 -2.32
CA SER A 86 2.24 22.39 -1.01
C SER A 86 1.09 22.48 -0.01
N THR A 87 1.42 22.37 1.27
CA THR A 87 0.46 22.49 2.38
C THR A 87 -0.32 23.81 2.34
N GLU A 88 0.32 24.91 1.96
CA GLU A 88 -0.30 26.25 1.86
C GLU A 88 -1.34 26.31 0.73
N CYS A 89 -1.02 25.70 -0.42
CA CYS A 89 -1.94 25.60 -1.55
C CYS A 89 -3.13 24.71 -1.21
N MET A 90 -2.89 23.53 -0.60
CA MET A 90 -3.97 22.65 -0.18
C MET A 90 -4.83 23.24 0.94
N ALA A 91 -4.24 24.01 1.87
CA ALA A 91 -5.01 24.74 2.88
C ALA A 91 -5.92 25.80 2.24
N ALA A 92 -5.47 26.47 1.16
CA ALA A 92 -6.31 27.39 0.39
C ALA A 92 -7.45 26.65 -0.32
N VAL A 93 -7.17 25.49 -0.93
CA VAL A 93 -8.19 24.60 -1.53
C VAL A 93 -9.22 24.17 -0.48
N ALA A 94 -8.80 23.64 0.66
CA ALA A 94 -9.67 23.19 1.74
C ALA A 94 -10.55 24.32 2.29
N SER A 95 -9.97 25.51 2.51
CA SER A 95 -10.71 26.68 2.99
C SER A 95 -11.79 27.12 1.98
N ASN A 96 -11.43 27.24 0.71
CA ASN A 96 -12.37 27.66 -0.33
C ASN A 96 -13.47 26.62 -0.55
N LEU A 97 -13.12 25.33 -0.53
CA LEU A 97 -14.10 24.25 -0.64
C LEU A 97 -15.10 24.30 0.51
N GLY A 98 -14.65 24.54 1.74
CA GLY A 98 -15.54 24.73 2.89
C GLY A 98 -16.55 25.86 2.66
N THR A 99 -16.09 27.02 2.17
CA THR A 99 -16.96 28.14 1.80
C THR A 99 -17.97 27.75 0.71
N ARG A 100 -17.53 27.03 -0.33
CA ARG A 100 -18.40 26.57 -1.42
C ARG A 100 -19.46 25.58 -0.93
N ARG A 101 -19.12 24.67 -0.02
CA ARG A 101 -20.09 23.74 0.57
C ARG A 101 -21.17 24.48 1.35
N VAL A 102 -20.79 25.43 2.20
CA VAL A 102 -21.76 26.25 2.94
C VAL A 102 -22.62 27.10 1.99
N HIS A 103 -22.04 27.63 0.92
CA HIS A 103 -22.81 28.37 -0.09
C HIS A 103 -23.82 27.47 -0.81
N LEU A 104 -23.42 26.27 -1.22
CA LEU A 104 -24.34 25.29 -1.82
C LEU A 104 -25.52 24.96 -0.88
N LEU A 105 -25.23 24.79 0.42
CA LEU A 105 -26.26 24.55 1.43
C LEU A 105 -27.22 25.74 1.57
N LYS A 106 -26.69 26.96 1.71
CA LYS A 106 -27.53 28.18 1.79
C LYS A 106 -28.43 28.34 0.57
N LEU A 107 -27.90 28.06 -0.63
CA LEU A 107 -28.69 28.11 -1.85
C LEU A 107 -29.90 27.17 -1.78
N ALA A 108 -29.75 25.96 -1.27
CA ALA A 108 -30.86 25.04 -1.09
C ALA A 108 -31.83 25.48 0.02
N GLN A 109 -31.33 26.01 1.12
CA GLN A 109 -32.17 26.53 2.20
C GLN A 109 -33.04 27.70 1.72
N GLU A 110 -32.45 28.65 1.00
CA GLU A 110 -33.14 29.85 0.49
C GLU A 110 -34.13 29.54 -0.62
N ARG A 111 -33.80 28.61 -1.53
CA ARG A 111 -34.60 28.34 -2.73
C ARG A 111 -35.63 27.23 -2.55
N LEU A 112 -35.37 26.28 -1.66
CA LEU A 112 -36.21 25.09 -1.48
C LEU A 112 -36.74 24.94 -0.05
N GLY A 113 -36.22 25.67 0.94
CA GLY A 113 -36.67 25.55 2.33
C GLY A 113 -36.33 24.19 2.98
N ILE A 114 -35.30 23.51 2.49
CA ILE A 114 -34.85 22.19 2.97
C ILE A 114 -33.47 22.27 3.64
N PHE A 115 -33.11 21.24 4.41
CA PHE A 115 -31.83 21.16 5.15
C PHE A 115 -31.61 22.31 6.15
N LEU A 116 -32.68 22.85 6.74
CA LEU A 116 -32.63 24.00 7.65
C LEU A 116 -31.88 23.72 8.96
N GLU A 117 -31.70 22.45 9.30
CA GLU A 117 -30.98 21.97 10.48
C GLU A 117 -29.45 22.14 10.37
N GLY A 118 -28.91 22.33 9.16
CA GLY A 118 -27.48 22.36 8.91
C GLY A 118 -26.92 23.76 8.69
N THR A 119 -25.79 24.08 9.32
CA THR A 119 -25.05 25.33 9.06
C THR A 119 -23.53 25.13 8.95
N THR A 120 -23.06 23.92 9.23
CA THR A 120 -21.63 23.60 9.31
C THR A 120 -21.07 23.10 7.98
N VAL A 121 -19.75 23.23 7.80
CA VAL A 121 -19.03 22.68 6.65
C VAL A 121 -19.21 21.16 6.58
N THR A 122 -19.09 20.45 7.71
CA THR A 122 -19.28 18.99 7.78
C THR A 122 -20.67 18.58 7.26
N PHE A 123 -21.74 19.22 7.75
CA PHE A 123 -23.09 18.90 7.28
C PHE A 123 -23.24 19.18 5.79
N ALA A 124 -22.78 20.35 5.34
CA ALA A 124 -22.87 20.76 3.94
C ALA A 124 -22.09 19.81 3.01
N ASP A 125 -20.93 19.32 3.44
CA ASP A 125 -20.13 18.36 2.68
C ASP A 125 -20.85 17.02 2.52
N LEU A 126 -21.33 16.47 3.64
CA LEU A 126 -22.00 15.16 3.67
C LEU A 126 -23.35 15.15 2.94
N LYS A 127 -23.97 16.32 2.76
CA LYS A 127 -25.23 16.48 2.03
C LYS A 127 -25.04 17.01 0.60
N ALA A 128 -23.82 17.33 0.18
CA ALA A 128 -23.55 18.03 -1.08
C ALA A 128 -24.22 17.36 -2.29
N ALA A 129 -24.09 16.03 -2.44
CA ALA A 129 -24.73 15.28 -3.53
C ALA A 129 -26.26 15.39 -3.50
N SER A 130 -26.88 15.15 -2.32
CA SER A 130 -28.34 15.26 -2.14
C SER A 130 -28.87 16.68 -2.34
N ILE A 131 -28.06 17.70 -2.01
CA ILE A 131 -28.39 19.10 -2.27
C ILE A 131 -28.39 19.36 -3.78
N CYS A 132 -27.35 18.94 -4.49
CA CYS A 132 -27.29 19.08 -5.95
C CYS A 132 -28.47 18.38 -6.64
N GLU A 133 -28.79 17.14 -6.23
CA GLU A 133 -29.92 16.39 -6.76
C GLU A 133 -31.27 17.11 -6.52
N SER A 134 -31.47 17.66 -5.31
CA SER A 134 -32.70 18.38 -4.96
C SER A 134 -32.87 19.66 -5.77
N LEU A 135 -31.78 20.43 -5.96
CA LEU A 135 -31.76 21.63 -6.77
C LEU A 135 -31.98 21.31 -8.26
N ASP A 136 -31.37 20.25 -8.78
CA ASP A 136 -31.59 19.78 -10.16
C ASP A 136 -33.06 19.39 -10.40
N LYS A 137 -33.65 18.63 -9.47
CA LYS A 137 -35.06 18.20 -9.55
C LYS A 137 -36.02 19.40 -9.59
N ALA A 138 -35.67 20.48 -8.90
CA ALA A 138 -36.41 21.74 -8.93
C ALA A 138 -36.02 22.66 -10.10
N SER A 139 -35.15 22.20 -11.01
CA SER A 139 -34.62 22.99 -12.14
C SER A 139 -33.94 24.30 -11.71
N ILE A 140 -33.33 24.33 -10.52
CA ILE A 140 -32.57 25.48 -10.03
C ILE A 140 -31.13 25.36 -10.54
N PRO A 141 -30.62 26.34 -11.31
CA PRO A 141 -29.27 26.27 -11.84
C PRO A 141 -28.23 26.34 -10.72
N ILE A 142 -27.28 25.42 -10.75
CA ILE A 142 -26.13 25.38 -9.83
C ILE A 142 -24.88 25.77 -10.60
N HIS A 143 -24.11 26.73 -10.09
CA HIS A 143 -22.80 27.05 -10.66
C HIS A 143 -21.88 25.82 -10.59
N ARG A 144 -21.14 25.53 -11.68
CA ARG A 144 -20.29 24.33 -11.76
C ARG A 144 -19.32 24.18 -10.60
N SER A 145 -18.74 25.30 -10.16
CA SER A 145 -17.80 25.35 -9.03
C SER A 145 -18.37 24.90 -7.68
N LEU A 146 -19.70 24.88 -7.51
CA LEU A 146 -20.39 24.43 -6.30
C LEU A 146 -20.81 22.96 -6.40
N ARG A 147 -20.84 22.41 -7.62
CA ARG A 147 -21.41 21.10 -7.90
C ARG A 147 -20.50 19.98 -7.41
N VAL A 148 -21.10 18.82 -7.14
CA VAL A 148 -20.39 17.57 -6.87
C VAL A 148 -20.98 16.46 -7.73
N GLU A 149 -20.24 15.36 -7.86
CA GLU A 149 -20.75 14.13 -8.48
C GLU A 149 -21.90 13.54 -7.65
N ARG A 150 -22.78 12.78 -8.32
CA ARG A 150 -24.01 12.25 -7.69
C ARG A 150 -23.72 11.24 -6.57
N ASP A 151 -22.60 10.52 -6.68
CA ASP A 151 -22.12 9.53 -5.73
C ASP A 151 -21.17 10.11 -4.67
N TYR A 152 -20.92 11.44 -4.70
CA TYR A 152 -20.08 12.11 -3.71
C TYR A 152 -20.58 11.83 -2.28
N LYS A 153 -19.70 11.28 -1.44
CA LYS A 153 -19.99 10.97 -0.03
C LYS A 153 -19.38 11.98 0.94
N SER A 154 -18.12 12.31 0.73
CA SER A 154 -17.36 13.29 1.49
C SER A 154 -16.08 13.66 0.74
N ILE A 155 -15.43 14.74 1.15
CA ILE A 155 -14.13 15.13 0.58
C ILE A 155 -13.06 14.05 0.75
N TYR A 156 -13.13 13.30 1.84
CA TYR A 156 -12.18 12.22 2.11
C TYR A 156 -12.42 11.02 1.20
N SER A 157 -13.64 10.82 0.70
CA SER A 157 -13.94 9.74 -0.25
C SER A 157 -13.41 10.06 -1.66
N CYS A 158 -13.02 11.30 -1.95
CA CYS A 158 -12.50 11.68 -3.26
C CYS A 158 -11.09 11.10 -3.49
N PRO A 159 -10.86 10.31 -4.55
CA PRO A 159 -9.58 9.67 -4.83
C PRO A 159 -8.50 10.69 -5.21
N GLY A 160 -8.91 11.89 -5.65
CA GLY A 160 -8.01 13.00 -5.93
C GLY A 160 -7.39 13.61 -4.68
N ILE A 161 -7.91 13.37 -3.48
CA ILE A 161 -7.36 13.90 -2.22
C ILE A 161 -6.40 12.88 -1.60
N PRO A 162 -5.09 13.19 -1.52
CA PRO A 162 -4.12 12.39 -0.78
C PRO A 162 -4.40 12.39 0.72
N ILE A 163 -4.07 11.27 1.36
CA ILE A 163 -4.12 11.12 2.83
C ILE A 163 -3.29 12.19 3.54
N ALA A 164 -2.17 12.60 2.92
CA ALA A 164 -1.29 13.63 3.44
C ALA A 164 -2.01 14.96 3.76
N HIS A 165 -3.12 15.23 3.07
CA HIS A 165 -3.86 16.48 3.18
C HIS A 165 -5.12 16.36 4.02
N PHE A 166 -5.45 15.18 4.55
CA PHE A 166 -6.70 14.97 5.31
C PHE A 166 -6.81 15.91 6.50
N ARG A 167 -5.72 16.13 7.24
CA ARG A 167 -5.68 17.06 8.37
C ARG A 167 -6.08 18.48 7.98
N LEU A 168 -5.68 18.94 6.79
CA LEU A 168 -6.01 20.30 6.33
C LEU A 168 -7.52 20.47 6.12
N PHE A 169 -8.19 19.45 5.57
CA PHE A 169 -9.65 19.47 5.47
C PHE A 169 -10.30 19.36 6.84
N TRP A 170 -9.76 18.53 7.73
CA TRP A 170 -10.27 18.42 9.10
C TRP A 170 -10.27 19.77 9.81
N GLU A 171 -9.15 20.50 9.76
CA GLU A 171 -9.01 21.85 10.34
C GLU A 171 -9.95 22.89 9.74
N LYS A 172 -10.52 22.63 8.55
CA LYS A 172 -11.54 23.48 7.90
C LYS A 172 -12.98 23.02 8.16
N GLY A 173 -13.18 22.10 9.09
CA GLY A 173 -14.50 21.71 9.55
C GLY A 173 -15.11 20.57 8.76
N PHE A 174 -14.31 19.72 8.11
CA PHE A 174 -14.76 18.47 7.49
C PHE A 174 -14.49 17.30 8.46
N TYR A 175 -15.35 17.07 9.45
CA TYR A 175 -15.06 16.12 10.53
C TYR A 175 -15.57 14.70 10.24
N ASP A 176 -16.85 14.55 9.89
CA ASP A 176 -17.48 13.22 9.95
C ASP A 176 -17.20 12.29 8.76
N GLY A 177 -16.59 12.80 7.68
CA GLY A 177 -16.40 12.03 6.45
C GLY A 177 -15.40 10.88 6.59
N LEU A 178 -14.41 10.97 7.49
CA LEU A 178 -13.37 9.94 7.65
C LEU A 178 -13.87 8.62 8.25
N ARG A 179 -15.01 8.63 8.93
CA ARG A 179 -15.60 7.44 9.57
C ARG A 179 -16.70 6.79 8.75
N ARG A 180 -17.05 7.38 7.60
CA ARG A 180 -18.16 6.89 6.77
C ARG A 180 -17.68 5.87 5.79
N HIS A 181 -18.36 4.73 5.79
CA HIS A 181 -18.20 3.74 4.75
C HIS A 181 -18.78 4.23 3.43
N ASP A 182 -18.08 3.94 2.34
CA ASP A 182 -18.58 4.10 0.98
C ASP A 182 -19.59 2.99 0.62
N ASN A 183 -20.00 2.94 -0.65
CA ASN A 183 -20.95 1.92 -1.10
C ASN A 183 -20.36 0.50 -1.08
N LEU A 184 -19.03 0.35 -1.07
CA LEU A 184 -18.36 -0.94 -0.91
C LEU A 184 -18.32 -1.36 0.56
N GLY A 185 -18.48 -0.43 1.49
CA GLY A 185 -18.30 -0.70 2.90
C GLY A 185 -16.89 -0.38 3.40
N LEU A 186 -16.13 0.46 2.70
CA LEU A 186 -14.78 0.89 3.06
C LEU A 186 -14.77 2.34 3.55
N VAL A 187 -13.98 2.66 4.59
CA VAL A 187 -13.73 4.05 4.98
C VAL A 187 -12.58 4.65 4.16
N PRO A 188 -12.44 6.00 4.09
CA PRO A 188 -11.40 6.66 3.30
C PRO A 188 -9.96 6.19 3.49
N THR A 189 -9.61 5.67 4.68
CA THR A 189 -8.28 5.12 5.02
C THR A 189 -8.07 3.70 4.50
N MET A 190 -9.13 3.01 4.09
CA MET A 190 -9.11 1.68 3.46
C MET A 190 -9.19 1.74 1.94
N THR A 191 -9.70 2.85 1.38
CA THR A 191 -9.83 3.02 -0.06
C THR A 191 -8.46 3.19 -0.72
N TYR A 192 -8.16 2.32 -1.68
CA TYR A 192 -6.93 2.43 -2.47
C TYR A 192 -6.86 3.75 -3.24
N ARG A 193 -5.76 4.48 -3.04
CA ARG A 193 -5.43 5.70 -3.77
C ARG A 193 -4.07 5.51 -4.39
N VAL A 194 -4.00 5.58 -5.72
CA VAL A 194 -2.73 5.54 -6.44
C VAL A 194 -1.76 6.57 -5.84
N SER A 195 -2.24 7.80 -5.60
CA SER A 195 -1.45 8.89 -5.01
C SER A 195 -1.01 8.69 -3.55
N MET A 196 -1.48 7.66 -2.85
CA MET A 196 -1.01 7.39 -1.47
C MET A 196 0.42 6.86 -1.47
N PHE A 197 0.83 6.16 -2.53
CA PHE A 197 2.15 5.50 -2.63
C PHE A 197 2.86 5.70 -3.99
N TRP A 198 2.25 6.42 -4.94
CA TRP A 198 2.85 6.78 -6.24
C TRP A 198 3.95 7.84 -6.06
N PRO A 199 5.01 7.82 -6.90
CA PRO A 199 6.38 7.93 -6.45
C PRO A 199 6.67 9.26 -5.77
N ILE A 200 7.36 9.12 -4.66
CA ILE A 200 7.72 10.14 -3.68
C ILE A 200 8.84 11.07 -4.21
N GLN A 201 8.91 11.34 -5.51
CA GLN A 201 9.98 12.15 -6.08
C GLN A 201 9.94 13.61 -5.60
N ARG A 202 8.79 14.08 -5.11
CA ARG A 202 8.60 15.49 -4.71
C ARG A 202 7.81 15.70 -3.43
N MET A 203 7.06 14.72 -2.96
CA MET A 203 6.46 14.80 -1.63
C MET A 203 7.55 14.71 -0.57
N GLU A 204 7.59 15.67 0.35
CA GLU A 204 8.32 15.48 1.60
C GLU A 204 7.71 14.25 2.29
N ILE A 205 8.45 13.15 2.30
CA ILE A 205 7.98 11.86 2.82
C ILE A 205 7.56 11.95 4.30
N SER A 206 8.10 12.95 5.03
CA SER A 206 7.63 13.35 6.36
C SER A 206 6.12 13.51 6.42
N ASN A 207 5.49 14.04 5.36
CA ASN A 207 4.05 14.28 5.32
C ASN A 207 3.22 12.98 5.39
N ILE A 208 3.71 11.85 4.86
CA ILE A 208 2.99 10.57 4.94
C ILE A 208 3.02 10.04 6.37
N TYR A 209 4.19 10.06 7.02
CA TYR A 209 4.33 9.61 8.40
C TYR A 209 3.54 10.47 9.39
N ASP A 210 3.61 11.80 9.24
CA ASP A 210 2.86 12.73 10.07
C ASP A 210 1.35 12.54 9.91
N SER A 211 0.92 12.25 8.68
CA SER A 211 -0.49 11.98 8.39
C SER A 211 -0.94 10.63 8.91
N TYR A 212 -0.11 9.59 8.79
CA TYR A 212 -0.38 8.30 9.41
C TYR A 212 -0.52 8.44 10.94
N SER A 213 0.44 9.12 11.58
CA SER A 213 0.43 9.39 13.02
C SER A 213 -0.82 10.16 13.42
N TRP A 214 -1.17 11.21 12.69
CA TRP A 214 -2.40 11.97 12.94
C TRP A 214 -3.66 11.10 12.80
N ILE A 215 -3.77 10.28 11.76
CA ILE A 215 -4.93 9.40 11.55
C ILE A 215 -5.04 8.34 12.65
N ARG A 216 -3.90 7.78 13.08
CA ARG A 216 -3.79 6.84 14.21
C ARG A 216 -4.27 7.50 15.51
N ASP A 217 -3.70 8.65 15.85
CA ASP A 217 -3.93 9.34 17.12
C ASP A 217 -5.37 9.85 17.25
N ASN A 218 -6.06 10.06 16.13
CA ASN A 218 -7.49 10.41 16.09
C ASN A 218 -8.43 9.18 15.99
N GLY A 219 -7.89 7.96 16.09
CA GLY A 219 -8.68 6.73 16.14
C GLY A 219 -9.41 6.38 14.84
N PHE A 220 -8.87 6.78 13.68
CA PHE A 220 -9.43 6.42 12.38
C PHE A 220 -8.88 5.09 11.84
N LEU A 221 -7.80 4.57 12.42
CA LEU A 221 -7.18 3.31 11.99
C LEU A 221 -7.80 2.05 12.64
N ASN A 222 -8.58 2.21 13.72
CA ASN A 222 -9.25 1.11 14.42
C ASN A 222 -10.63 0.77 13.86
N ILE A 223 -11.04 1.43 12.78
CA ILE A 223 -12.32 1.18 12.11
C ILE A 223 -12.18 -0.08 11.26
N THR A 224 -13.22 -0.90 11.21
CA THR A 224 -13.32 -2.09 10.33
C THR A 224 -14.26 -1.83 9.15
N PRO A 225 -14.10 -2.53 8.02
CA PRO A 225 -15.01 -2.39 6.90
C PRO A 225 -16.35 -3.03 7.24
N THR A 226 -17.36 -2.66 6.45
CA THR A 226 -18.63 -3.41 6.35
C THR A 226 -18.63 -4.18 5.05
N ASP A 227 -19.49 -5.20 4.92
CA ASP A 227 -19.66 -5.95 3.68
C ASP A 227 -21.12 -5.89 3.21
N PRO A 228 -21.62 -4.71 2.80
CA PRO A 228 -23.01 -4.52 2.41
C PRO A 228 -23.39 -5.36 1.18
N LEU A 229 -22.41 -5.68 0.34
CA LEU A 229 -22.59 -6.43 -0.90
C LEU A 229 -22.32 -7.93 -0.75
N LYS A 230 -21.89 -8.39 0.43
CA LYS A 230 -21.55 -9.80 0.72
C LYS A 230 -20.47 -10.35 -0.21
N LEU A 231 -19.46 -9.54 -0.50
CA LEU A 231 -18.33 -9.90 -1.35
C LEU A 231 -17.32 -10.81 -0.65
N GLY A 232 -17.46 -11.02 0.67
CA GLY A 232 -16.56 -11.83 1.48
C GLY A 232 -15.42 -11.02 2.09
N PHE A 233 -15.66 -9.75 2.41
CA PHE A 233 -14.66 -8.91 3.05
C PHE A 233 -14.30 -9.44 4.44
N ASN A 234 -13.04 -9.27 4.81
CA ASN A 234 -12.63 -9.47 6.19
C ASN A 234 -13.10 -8.28 7.04
N ILE A 235 -14.29 -8.41 7.64
CA ILE A 235 -14.88 -7.39 8.53
C ILE A 235 -14.18 -7.25 9.88
N SER A 236 -13.20 -8.11 10.18
CA SER A 236 -12.33 -7.97 11.36
C SER A 236 -11.02 -7.23 11.05
N ALA A 237 -10.66 -7.07 9.77
CA ALA A 237 -9.49 -6.30 9.36
C ALA A 237 -9.73 -4.80 9.61
N THR A 238 -8.86 -4.17 10.39
CA THR A 238 -8.92 -2.72 10.64
C THR A 238 -8.28 -1.91 9.52
N ALA A 239 -8.45 -0.58 9.50
CA ALA A 239 -7.75 0.28 8.55
C ALA A 239 -6.21 0.18 8.63
N HIS A 240 -5.63 -0.21 9.77
CA HIS A 240 -4.20 -0.57 9.84
C HIS A 240 -3.85 -1.70 8.86
N HIS A 241 -4.68 -2.74 8.80
CA HIS A 241 -4.48 -3.89 7.91
C HIS A 241 -4.50 -3.46 6.44
N TYR A 242 -5.42 -2.57 6.08
CA TYR A 242 -5.50 -2.00 4.73
C TYR A 242 -4.27 -1.17 4.38
N ILE A 243 -3.78 -0.33 5.30
CA ILE A 243 -2.56 0.45 5.06
C ILE A 243 -1.36 -0.49 4.86
N GLY A 244 -1.20 -1.51 5.70
CA GLY A 244 -0.16 -2.52 5.54
C GLY A 244 -0.25 -3.21 4.19
N ALA A 245 -1.44 -3.70 3.83
CA ALA A 245 -1.67 -4.41 2.57
C ALA A 245 -1.42 -3.52 1.34
N MET A 246 -1.93 -2.29 1.33
CA MET A 246 -1.70 -1.35 0.23
C MET A 246 -0.23 -0.97 0.09
N PHE A 247 0.47 -0.78 1.22
CA PHE A 247 1.90 -0.53 1.21
C PHE A 247 2.65 -1.72 0.59
N GLY A 248 2.36 -2.94 1.01
CA GLY A 248 2.97 -4.14 0.43
C GLY A 248 2.66 -4.32 -1.06
N ALA A 249 1.42 -4.09 -1.48
CA ALA A 249 0.98 -4.36 -2.86
C ALA A 249 1.44 -3.31 -3.89
N PHE A 250 1.60 -2.05 -3.48
CA PHE A 250 1.72 -0.93 -4.43
C PHE A 250 2.96 -0.07 -4.22
N TYR A 251 3.78 -0.34 -3.21
CA TYR A 251 5.02 0.41 -3.03
C TYR A 251 6.05 0.05 -4.10
N ASP A 252 6.31 1.01 -4.98
CA ASP A 252 7.26 0.85 -6.07
C ASP A 252 8.71 1.11 -5.59
N PHE A 253 9.41 0.03 -5.28
CA PHE A 253 10.83 0.05 -4.91
C PHE A 253 11.78 0.38 -6.08
N ARG A 254 11.30 0.72 -7.29
CA ARG A 254 12.18 1.02 -8.44
C ARG A 254 12.98 2.33 -8.33
N MET A 255 12.90 3.04 -7.20
CA MET A 255 13.54 4.35 -7.00
C MET A 255 14.69 4.24 -5.98
N PRO A 256 15.93 3.94 -6.42
CA PRO A 256 17.08 3.76 -5.53
C PRO A 256 17.53 5.04 -4.81
N ASP A 257 17.11 6.22 -5.28
CA ASP A 257 17.59 7.51 -4.75
C ASP A 257 16.69 8.12 -3.65
N LEU A 258 15.61 7.46 -3.26
CA LEU A 258 14.71 7.99 -2.23
C LEU A 258 15.24 7.71 -0.81
N PRO A 259 15.17 8.67 0.11
CA PRO A 259 15.55 8.44 1.50
C PRO A 259 14.61 7.37 2.10
N LEU A 260 15.19 6.23 2.46
CA LEU A 260 14.43 5.07 2.95
C LEU A 260 13.87 5.24 4.37
N SER A 261 14.42 6.18 5.14
CA SER A 261 14.06 6.45 6.55
C SER A 261 12.54 6.45 6.84
N PRO A 262 11.68 7.14 6.06
CA PRO A 262 10.26 7.26 6.39
C PRO A 262 9.45 6.00 6.07
N ILE A 263 9.88 5.22 5.08
CA ILE A 263 9.32 3.89 4.79
C ILE A 263 9.55 2.99 6.00
N PHE A 264 10.79 2.99 6.51
CA PHE A 264 11.13 2.21 7.69
C PHE A 264 10.31 2.66 8.88
N ARG A 265 10.14 3.97 9.13
CA ARG A 265 9.25 4.45 10.20
C ARG A 265 7.82 3.94 10.09
N LEU A 266 7.21 3.90 8.91
CA LEU A 266 5.87 3.33 8.75
C LEU A 266 5.84 1.84 9.10
N VAL A 267 6.91 1.12 8.84
CA VAL A 267 7.00 -0.32 9.11
C VAL A 267 7.31 -0.58 10.58
N ASP A 268 8.17 0.23 11.21
CA ASP A 268 8.31 0.31 12.67
C ASP A 268 6.93 0.49 13.31
N GLU A 269 6.16 1.45 12.82
CA GLU A 269 4.82 1.73 13.29
C GLU A 269 3.89 0.52 13.12
N LEU A 270 3.76 -0.01 11.91
CA LEU A 270 2.91 -1.18 11.64
C LEU A 270 3.35 -2.42 12.45
N SER A 271 4.64 -2.58 12.74
CA SER A 271 5.16 -3.68 13.57
C SER A 271 4.82 -3.53 15.05
N SER A 272 4.58 -2.30 15.51
CA SER A 272 4.20 -2.01 16.90
C SER A 272 2.71 -2.18 17.15
N VAL A 273 1.89 -2.18 16.10
CA VAL A 273 0.44 -2.25 16.17
C VAL A 273 -0.01 -3.64 16.63
N GLN A 274 -0.68 -3.69 17.80
CA GLN A 274 -1.16 -4.93 18.44
C GLN A 274 -2.62 -5.29 18.05
N VAL A 275 -3.13 -4.82 16.91
CA VAL A 275 -4.42 -5.30 16.38
C VAL A 275 -4.19 -6.44 15.41
N GLU A 276 -5.02 -7.45 15.55
CA GLU A 276 -5.06 -8.63 14.71
C GLU A 276 -6.50 -8.85 14.23
N ASP A 277 -6.65 -9.46 13.07
CA ASP A 277 -7.94 -9.91 12.57
C ASP A 277 -8.34 -11.31 13.11
N GLU A 278 -9.47 -11.86 12.68
CA GLU A 278 -9.94 -13.19 13.11
C GLU A 278 -9.38 -14.34 12.22
N CYS A 279 -8.29 -14.10 11.49
CA CYS A 279 -7.68 -15.10 10.63
C CYS A 279 -7.08 -16.27 11.43
N VAL A 280 -7.29 -17.50 10.95
CA VAL A 280 -6.79 -18.74 11.60
C VAL A 280 -5.69 -19.46 10.80
N CYS A 281 -4.95 -18.75 9.95
CA CYS A 281 -3.90 -19.36 9.13
C CYS A 281 -2.68 -19.76 9.96
N TRP A 282 -2.03 -20.88 9.61
CA TRP A 282 -0.80 -21.30 10.29
C TRP A 282 0.41 -20.39 10.04
N CYS A 283 0.34 -19.46 9.07
CA CYS A 283 1.35 -18.40 8.94
C CYS A 283 1.37 -17.44 10.14
N ASN A 284 0.31 -17.45 10.96
CA ASN A 284 0.18 -16.74 12.23
C ASN A 284 0.45 -17.69 13.40
N ARG A 285 0.77 -17.14 14.56
CA ARG A 285 0.94 -17.94 15.79
C ARG A 285 -0.42 -18.52 16.21
N THR A 286 -0.41 -19.62 16.93
CA THR A 286 -1.64 -20.22 17.48
C THR A 286 -2.43 -19.19 18.29
N SER A 287 -3.73 -19.06 17.99
CA SER A 287 -4.66 -18.09 18.58
C SER A 287 -4.43 -16.63 18.18
N HIS A 288 -3.62 -16.36 17.17
CA HIS A 288 -3.37 -15.01 16.64
C HIS A 288 -3.86 -14.86 15.20
N GLY A 289 -4.37 -13.67 14.91
CA GLY A 289 -4.79 -13.24 13.58
C GLY A 289 -3.63 -12.83 12.68
N CYS A 290 -3.96 -12.37 11.48
CA CYS A 290 -3.02 -11.61 10.69
C CYS A 290 -2.87 -10.22 11.31
N SER A 291 -1.63 -9.77 11.47
CA SER A 291 -1.32 -8.40 11.83
C SER A 291 -1.24 -7.50 10.58
N PRO A 292 -1.28 -6.17 10.73
CA PRO A 292 -1.00 -5.24 9.64
C PRO A 292 0.36 -5.46 8.98
N LEU A 293 1.38 -5.79 9.78
CA LEU A 293 2.71 -6.14 9.29
C LEU A 293 2.65 -7.41 8.44
N LYS A 294 1.96 -8.47 8.91
CA LYS A 294 1.81 -9.71 8.14
C LYS A 294 1.17 -9.46 6.77
N LEU A 295 0.14 -8.61 6.70
CA LEU A 295 -0.50 -8.27 5.43
C LEU A 295 0.38 -7.43 4.52
N LEU A 296 1.21 -6.54 5.07
CA LEU A 296 2.25 -5.86 4.30
C LEU A 296 3.19 -6.88 3.67
N LEU A 297 3.73 -7.80 4.47
CA LEU A 297 4.64 -8.83 3.99
C LEU A 297 3.97 -9.72 2.93
N LYS A 298 2.73 -10.15 3.16
CA LYS A 298 2.01 -11.03 2.24
C LYS A 298 1.65 -10.34 0.93
N SER A 299 1.08 -9.13 0.99
CA SER A 299 0.62 -8.42 -0.21
C SER A 299 1.79 -8.09 -1.14
N HIS A 300 2.96 -7.86 -0.56
CA HIS A 300 4.23 -7.75 -1.29
C HIS A 300 4.62 -9.03 -2.03
N LEU A 301 4.31 -10.20 -1.46
CA LEU A 301 4.58 -11.49 -2.10
C LEU A 301 3.60 -11.84 -3.20
N ASP A 302 2.41 -11.23 -3.28
CA ASP A 302 1.37 -11.66 -4.21
C ASP A 302 1.54 -11.13 -5.67
N GLU A 303 2.66 -10.43 -5.97
CA GLU A 303 3.14 -10.09 -7.34
C GLU A 303 2.10 -9.41 -8.25
N LEU A 304 1.57 -8.26 -7.83
CA LEU A 304 0.69 -7.45 -8.67
C LEU A 304 1.45 -6.59 -9.71
N TRP A 305 2.77 -6.39 -9.56
CA TRP A 305 3.55 -5.48 -10.40
C TRP A 305 4.91 -6.05 -10.83
N PRO A 306 5.14 -6.31 -12.13
CA PRO A 306 6.44 -6.75 -12.62
C PRO A 306 7.47 -5.62 -12.55
N GLY A 307 8.67 -5.92 -12.04
CA GLY A 307 9.84 -5.04 -12.18
C GLY A 307 10.53 -4.57 -10.89
N ILE A 308 10.13 -5.04 -9.70
CA ILE A 308 10.89 -4.76 -8.48
C ILE A 308 12.16 -5.63 -8.43
N THR A 309 13.31 -5.02 -8.16
CA THR A 309 14.56 -5.76 -7.93
C THR A 309 14.54 -6.42 -6.55
N PHE A 310 14.69 -7.74 -6.50
CA PHE A 310 14.68 -8.54 -5.26
C PHE A 310 15.69 -8.06 -4.20
N ASP A 311 16.81 -7.46 -4.63
CA ASP A 311 17.86 -6.96 -3.73
C ASP A 311 17.35 -5.93 -2.71
N MET A 312 16.46 -5.02 -3.12
CA MET A 312 15.94 -3.97 -2.25
C MET A 312 14.93 -4.52 -1.24
N GLN A 313 14.20 -5.55 -1.65
CA GLN A 313 13.25 -6.26 -0.80
C GLN A 313 14.01 -7.02 0.28
N ARG A 314 15.05 -7.78 -0.11
CA ARG A 314 15.97 -8.42 0.81
C ARG A 314 16.59 -7.42 1.78
N HIS A 315 17.00 -6.25 1.29
CA HIS A 315 17.50 -5.16 2.13
C HIS A 315 16.48 -4.76 3.19
N PHE A 316 15.26 -4.48 2.75
CA PHE A 316 14.17 -4.06 3.60
C PHE A 316 13.82 -5.10 4.68
N PHE A 317 13.80 -6.39 4.36
CA PHE A 317 13.44 -7.44 5.33
C PHE A 317 14.57 -7.84 6.28
N LEU A 318 15.82 -7.84 5.81
CA LEU A 318 16.96 -8.33 6.58
C LEU A 318 17.74 -7.21 7.29
N HIS A 319 17.72 -5.98 6.77
CA HIS A 319 18.48 -4.84 7.30
C HIS A 319 17.59 -3.72 7.85
N HIS A 320 16.36 -4.04 8.24
CA HIS A 320 15.42 -3.06 8.79
C HIS A 320 15.91 -2.45 10.11
N THR A 321 15.72 -1.15 10.31
CA THR A 321 16.17 -0.45 11.53
C THR A 321 15.42 -0.82 12.81
N VAL A 322 14.19 -1.35 12.71
CA VAL A 322 13.48 -2.02 13.83
C VAL A 322 14.37 -3.06 14.51
N LEU A 323 15.25 -3.68 13.75
CA LEU A 323 16.18 -4.69 14.24
C LEU A 323 17.35 -4.07 15.04
N TYR A 324 17.30 -2.80 15.44
CA TYR A 324 18.17 -2.20 16.45
C TYR A 324 17.50 -1.97 17.81
N SER A 325 16.15 -2.01 17.90
CA SER A 325 15.40 -1.85 19.15
C SER A 325 15.07 -3.20 19.78
N SER A 326 15.60 -3.49 20.97
CA SER A 326 15.63 -4.84 21.56
C SER A 326 14.26 -5.50 21.81
N SER A 327 13.19 -4.73 22.03
CA SER A 327 11.83 -5.28 22.24
C SER A 327 11.03 -5.43 20.94
N LEU A 328 11.11 -4.45 20.04
CA LEU A 328 10.40 -4.44 18.75
C LEU A 328 11.01 -5.43 17.75
N LEU A 329 12.32 -5.65 17.84
CA LEU A 329 13.06 -6.64 17.06
C LEU A 329 12.45 -8.03 17.13
N ARG A 330 11.98 -8.43 18.31
CA ARG A 330 11.43 -9.76 18.52
C ARG A 330 10.07 -9.95 17.85
N GLY A 331 9.27 -8.89 17.67
CA GLY A 331 7.99 -8.98 16.98
C GLY A 331 8.18 -9.18 15.48
N PHE A 332 8.84 -8.20 14.85
CA PHE A 332 9.05 -8.18 13.39
C PHE A 332 9.84 -9.40 12.91
N ALA A 333 10.99 -9.70 13.52
CA ALA A 333 11.83 -10.82 13.08
C ALA A 333 11.10 -12.16 13.19
N MET A 334 10.30 -12.37 14.24
CA MET A 334 9.54 -13.61 14.41
C MET A 334 8.38 -13.71 13.41
N GLU A 335 7.74 -12.60 13.08
CA GLU A 335 6.72 -12.58 12.02
C GLU A 335 7.29 -12.90 10.64
N VAL A 336 8.44 -12.30 10.29
CA VAL A 336 9.15 -12.57 9.04
C VAL A 336 9.63 -14.01 9.01
N LEU A 337 10.29 -14.50 10.07
CA LEU A 337 10.78 -15.86 10.19
C LEU A 337 9.66 -16.90 10.04
N ARG A 338 8.53 -16.68 10.69
CA ARG A 338 7.37 -17.59 10.59
C ARG A 338 6.78 -17.58 9.20
N LEU A 339 6.60 -16.41 8.59
CA LEU A 339 6.10 -16.32 7.21
C LEU A 339 7.08 -17.00 6.25
N LEU A 340 8.37 -16.70 6.35
CA LEU A 340 9.41 -17.29 5.52
C LEU A 340 9.44 -18.81 5.63
N THR A 341 9.35 -19.35 6.85
CA THR A 341 9.34 -20.80 7.09
C THR A 341 8.03 -21.43 6.58
N PHE A 342 6.89 -20.78 6.78
CA PHE A 342 5.60 -21.22 6.23
C PHE A 342 5.65 -21.32 4.69
N GLU A 343 6.15 -20.26 4.04
CA GLU A 343 6.31 -20.20 2.58
C GLU A 343 7.30 -21.26 2.10
N ALA A 344 8.38 -21.48 2.85
CA ALA A 344 9.37 -22.51 2.54
C ALA A 344 8.88 -23.93 2.82
N LEU A 345 7.81 -24.15 3.58
CA LEU A 345 7.18 -25.46 3.70
C LEU A 345 6.11 -25.71 2.62
N ASP A 346 5.95 -24.77 1.68
CA ASP A 346 4.95 -24.82 0.60
C ASP A 346 3.55 -25.09 1.18
N MET A 347 3.23 -24.42 2.29
CA MET A 347 1.93 -24.51 2.96
C MET A 347 0.91 -23.60 2.29
N THR A 348 -0.35 -24.04 2.24
CA THR A 348 -1.41 -23.25 1.63
C THR A 348 -1.93 -22.18 2.59
N HIS A 349 -1.89 -20.92 2.19
CA HIS A 349 -2.47 -19.83 2.96
C HIS A 349 -3.99 -19.99 3.10
N THR A 350 -4.47 -20.04 4.34
CA THR A 350 -5.89 -19.87 4.68
C THR A 350 -6.18 -18.47 5.22
N CYS A 351 -5.28 -17.51 4.98
CA CYS A 351 -5.38 -16.14 5.46
C CYS A 351 -5.97 -15.18 4.45
N CYS A 352 -6.18 -13.96 4.92
CA CYS A 352 -6.79 -12.90 4.16
C CYS A 352 -5.92 -12.46 2.98
N THR A 353 -6.54 -12.23 1.83
CA THR A 353 -5.87 -11.76 0.61
C THR A 353 -6.26 -10.31 0.36
N PHE A 354 -5.34 -9.52 -0.18
CA PHE A 354 -5.62 -8.16 -0.60
C PHE A 354 -5.69 -8.12 -2.12
N GLU A 355 -6.90 -7.95 -2.64
CA GLU A 355 -7.20 -8.17 -4.06
C GLU A 355 -7.93 -6.97 -4.65
N SER A 356 -7.66 -6.69 -5.92
CA SER A 356 -8.44 -5.71 -6.68
C SER A 356 -9.79 -6.32 -7.03
N LEU A 357 -10.85 -5.53 -6.86
CA LEU A 357 -12.20 -5.88 -7.29
C LEU A 357 -12.29 -5.92 -8.82
N GLY A 358 -13.06 -6.89 -9.34
CA GLY A 358 -13.33 -7.03 -10.76
C GLY A 358 -14.01 -5.80 -11.35
N GLU A 359 -13.70 -5.46 -12.61
CA GLU A 359 -14.25 -4.28 -13.30
C GLU A 359 -15.79 -4.30 -13.40
N ASP A 360 -16.38 -5.50 -13.42
CA ASP A 360 -17.82 -5.73 -13.41
C ASP A 360 -18.48 -5.20 -12.14
N ILE A 361 -17.89 -5.46 -10.97
CA ILE A 361 -18.36 -4.95 -9.67
C ILE A 361 -18.23 -3.41 -9.64
N VAL A 362 -17.16 -2.87 -10.20
CA VAL A 362 -16.87 -1.42 -10.18
C VAL A 362 -17.85 -0.62 -11.04
N LYS A 363 -18.25 -1.14 -12.21
CA LYS A 363 -19.16 -0.46 -13.14
C LYS A 363 -20.52 -0.15 -12.52
N ASP A 364 -20.99 -1.01 -11.63
CA ASP A 364 -22.30 -0.89 -10.99
C ASP A 364 -22.28 -0.01 -9.72
N LEU A 365 -21.10 0.35 -9.19
CA LEU A 365 -20.93 1.04 -7.89
C LEU A 365 -20.50 2.52 -7.96
N VAL A 366 -20.37 3.09 -9.17
CA VAL A 366 -20.27 4.53 -9.51
C VAL A 366 -18.84 5.16 -9.52
N SER A 367 -18.71 6.26 -10.29
CA SER A 367 -17.52 6.89 -10.89
C SER A 367 -16.47 7.51 -9.97
N THR A 368 -16.75 7.71 -8.69
CA THR A 368 -15.77 8.27 -7.74
C THR A 368 -14.88 7.23 -7.07
N ALA A 369 -15.23 5.93 -7.17
CA ALA A 369 -14.37 4.86 -6.68
C ALA A 369 -13.09 4.80 -7.52
N SER A 370 -11.95 4.49 -6.86
CA SER A 370 -10.69 4.21 -7.55
C SER A 370 -10.92 3.24 -8.73
N GLU A 371 -10.31 3.45 -9.91
CA GLU A 371 -10.53 2.57 -11.09
C GLU A 371 -10.24 1.09 -10.82
N ARG A 372 -9.52 0.80 -9.74
CA ARG A 372 -9.26 -0.54 -9.23
C ARG A 372 -9.40 -0.49 -7.70
N PRO A 373 -10.63 -0.48 -7.16
CA PRO A 373 -10.80 -0.55 -5.73
C PRO A 373 -10.28 -1.92 -5.29
N ALA A 374 -9.63 -1.97 -4.13
CA ALA A 374 -9.06 -3.19 -3.59
C ALA A 374 -9.54 -3.37 -2.16
N ALA A 375 -9.74 -4.62 -1.76
CA ALA A 375 -10.24 -4.97 -0.44
C ALA A 375 -9.50 -6.16 0.14
N ILE A 376 -9.61 -6.32 1.46
CA ILE A 376 -9.10 -7.50 2.16
C ILE A 376 -10.23 -8.52 2.25
N PHE A 377 -10.03 -9.69 1.67
CA PHE A 377 -10.99 -10.79 1.65
C PHE A 377 -10.63 -11.86 2.67
N SER A 378 -11.64 -12.45 3.30
CA SER A 378 -11.45 -13.64 4.13
C SER A 378 -11.36 -14.88 3.25
N CYS A 379 -10.49 -15.83 3.65
CA CYS A 379 -10.53 -17.16 3.05
C CYS A 379 -11.89 -17.83 3.40
N GLN A 380 -12.54 -18.43 2.41
CA GLN A 380 -13.86 -19.05 2.63
C GLN A 380 -13.76 -20.18 3.66
N ALA A 381 -14.66 -20.20 4.64
CA ALA A 381 -14.64 -21.20 5.72
C ALA A 381 -14.62 -22.66 5.22
N LYS A 382 -15.25 -22.94 4.06
CA LYS A 382 -15.18 -24.25 3.41
C LYS A 382 -13.75 -24.58 2.98
N THR A 383 -13.10 -23.70 2.23
CA THR A 383 -11.70 -23.83 1.81
C THR A 383 -10.75 -23.96 2.99
N VAL A 384 -10.95 -23.15 4.05
CA VAL A 384 -10.17 -23.27 5.29
C VAL A 384 -10.30 -24.67 5.89
N ARG A 385 -11.52 -25.22 6.00
CA ARG A 385 -11.74 -26.58 6.53
C ARG A 385 -11.10 -27.66 5.65
N GLU A 386 -11.21 -27.54 4.34
CA GLU A 386 -10.62 -28.48 3.39
C GLU A 386 -9.09 -28.53 3.51
N ILE A 387 -8.44 -27.37 3.48
CA ILE A 387 -6.98 -27.25 3.65
C ILE A 387 -6.56 -27.80 5.02
N ARG A 388 -7.24 -27.40 6.10
CA ARG A 388 -6.88 -27.81 7.46
C ARG A 388 -7.16 -29.28 7.77
N SER A 389 -7.95 -29.96 6.95
CA SER A 389 -8.21 -31.40 7.08
C SER A 389 -7.22 -32.24 6.26
N SER A 390 -6.39 -31.63 5.41
CA SER A 390 -5.39 -32.35 4.62
C SER A 390 -4.27 -32.89 5.52
N ALA A 391 -3.96 -34.19 5.38
CA ALA A 391 -2.90 -34.83 6.15
C ALA A 391 -1.52 -34.19 5.93
N ARG A 392 -1.23 -33.77 4.68
CA ARG A 392 0.00 -33.04 4.33
C ARG A 392 0.09 -31.72 5.10
N GLU A 393 -0.99 -30.95 5.08
CA GLU A 393 -1.07 -29.64 5.72
C GLU A 393 -0.97 -29.73 7.24
N ILE A 394 -1.64 -30.72 7.86
CA ILE A 394 -1.51 -31.00 9.30
C ILE A 394 -0.07 -31.38 9.68
N SER A 395 0.58 -32.22 8.87
CA SER A 395 1.98 -32.61 9.09
C SER A 395 2.90 -31.41 8.98
N ASN A 396 2.73 -30.58 7.94
CA ASN A 396 3.52 -29.37 7.75
C ASN A 396 3.27 -28.34 8.86
N ALA A 397 2.05 -28.22 9.36
CA ALA A 397 1.74 -27.33 10.49
C ALA A 397 2.45 -27.74 11.77
N ARG A 398 2.55 -29.05 12.06
CA ARG A 398 3.34 -29.55 13.21
C ARG A 398 4.82 -29.24 13.02
N LEU A 399 5.36 -29.55 11.83
CA LEU A 399 6.74 -29.24 11.49
C LEU A 399 7.04 -27.74 11.59
N LEU A 400 6.12 -26.88 11.16
CA LEU A 400 6.25 -25.43 11.31
C LEU A 400 6.37 -25.02 12.78
N GLU A 401 5.54 -25.55 13.68
CA GLU A 401 5.66 -25.22 15.11
C GLU A 401 6.98 -25.72 15.72
N ASP A 402 7.40 -26.93 15.37
CA ASP A 402 8.67 -27.50 15.84
C ASP A 402 9.86 -26.63 15.37
N LEU A 403 9.88 -26.27 14.09
CA LEU A 403 10.89 -25.38 13.52
C LEU A 403 10.83 -23.99 14.14
N MET A 404 9.63 -23.44 14.38
CA MET A 404 9.52 -22.13 15.01
C MET A 404 10.01 -22.13 16.45
N LEU A 405 9.78 -23.20 17.22
CA LEU A 405 10.36 -23.37 18.55
C LEU A 405 11.89 -23.44 18.50
N GLU A 406 12.42 -24.27 17.60
CA GLU A 406 13.86 -24.44 17.36
C GLU A 406 14.53 -23.10 16.97
N PHE A 407 14.00 -22.45 15.93
CA PHE A 407 14.53 -21.21 15.36
C PHE A 407 14.43 -20.04 16.34
N THR A 408 13.31 -19.90 17.06
CA THR A 408 13.15 -18.84 18.05
C THR A 408 14.18 -19.01 19.18
N SER A 409 14.42 -20.24 19.63
CA SER A 409 15.42 -20.54 20.65
C SER A 409 16.83 -20.16 20.18
N HIS A 410 17.22 -20.60 18.98
CA HIS A 410 18.54 -20.31 18.41
C HIS A 410 18.76 -18.81 18.15
N LEU A 411 17.77 -18.14 17.56
CA LEU A 411 17.86 -16.70 17.29
C LEU A 411 17.95 -15.90 18.59
N SER A 412 17.23 -16.29 19.64
CA SER A 412 17.28 -15.61 20.94
C SER A 412 18.65 -15.73 21.63
N GLN A 413 19.41 -16.80 21.37
CA GLN A 413 20.75 -17.01 21.93
C GLN A 413 21.82 -16.11 21.27
N GLN A 414 21.61 -15.70 20.01
CA GLN A 414 22.57 -14.89 19.27
C GLN A 414 22.43 -13.38 19.55
N GLY A 415 21.37 -12.98 20.25
CA GLY A 415 21.10 -11.59 20.62
C GLY A 415 20.29 -10.82 19.58
N PRO A 416 19.94 -9.55 19.87
CA PRO A 416 19.23 -8.69 18.94
C PRO A 416 20.17 -8.14 17.86
N GLY A 417 19.69 -8.02 16.62
CA GLY A 417 20.36 -7.27 15.56
C GLY A 417 19.84 -7.64 14.17
N SER A 418 19.84 -6.70 13.23
CA SER A 418 19.60 -6.99 11.80
C SER A 418 20.64 -7.95 11.26
N GLU A 419 21.92 -7.68 11.56
CA GLU A 419 23.05 -8.51 11.15
C GLU A 419 22.94 -9.94 11.71
N VAL A 420 22.50 -10.08 12.96
CA VAL A 420 22.28 -11.38 13.61
C VAL A 420 21.15 -12.14 12.91
N PHE A 421 20.03 -11.47 12.65
CA PHE A 421 18.90 -12.08 11.97
C PHE A 421 19.25 -12.51 10.54
N GLU A 422 19.93 -11.64 9.78
CA GLU A 422 20.40 -11.96 8.44
C GLU A 422 21.38 -13.15 8.44
N LEU A 423 22.35 -13.15 9.36
CA LEU A 423 23.30 -14.24 9.52
C LEU A 423 22.57 -15.54 9.85
N PHE A 424 21.61 -15.50 10.77
CA PHE A 424 20.77 -16.64 11.13
C PHE A 424 20.03 -17.20 9.90
N ILE A 425 19.42 -16.34 9.07
CA ILE A 425 18.72 -16.75 7.84
C ILE A 425 19.71 -17.39 6.85
N LYS A 426 20.87 -16.77 6.63
CA LYS A 426 21.89 -17.24 5.67
C LYS A 426 22.63 -18.50 6.11
N THR A 427 22.64 -18.81 7.41
CA THR A 427 23.38 -19.95 7.98
C THR A 427 22.42 -21.01 8.51
N TYR A 428 21.98 -20.88 9.77
CA TYR A 428 21.24 -21.89 10.50
C TYR A 428 19.92 -22.24 9.83
N TRP A 429 19.09 -21.24 9.52
CA TRP A 429 17.80 -21.47 8.85
C TRP A 429 18.00 -22.12 7.48
N ARG A 430 18.91 -21.57 6.65
CA ARG A 430 19.22 -22.11 5.32
C ARG A 430 19.61 -23.58 5.39
N ARG A 431 20.53 -23.94 6.29
CA ARG A 431 20.96 -25.33 6.49
C ARG A 431 19.78 -26.21 6.89
N ARG A 432 19.01 -25.81 7.90
CA ARG A 432 17.87 -26.59 8.40
C ARG A 432 16.82 -26.81 7.32
N MET A 433 16.51 -25.78 6.51
CA MET A 433 15.62 -25.93 5.37
C MET A 433 16.21 -26.84 4.30
N SER A 434 17.53 -26.83 4.09
CA SER A 434 18.19 -27.74 3.14
C SER A 434 18.01 -29.21 3.53
N GLU A 435 18.04 -29.52 4.82
CA GLU A 435 17.79 -30.87 5.36
C GLU A 435 16.35 -31.34 5.10
N ILE A 436 15.38 -30.43 5.10
CA ILE A 436 13.97 -30.74 4.79
C ILE A 436 13.77 -30.97 3.28
N TYR A 437 14.51 -30.24 2.46
CA TYR A 437 14.45 -30.30 1.01
C TYR A 437 15.33 -31.37 0.38
N VAL A 438 15.94 -32.25 1.19
CA VAL A 438 16.75 -33.36 0.68
C VAL A 438 15.91 -34.15 -0.33
N PRO A 439 16.30 -34.14 -1.61
CA PRO A 439 15.50 -34.76 -2.65
C PRO A 439 15.57 -36.28 -2.48
N ASP A 440 14.44 -36.94 -2.72
CA ASP A 440 14.40 -38.39 -2.81
C ASP A 440 15.20 -38.83 -4.04
N PRO A 441 16.35 -39.53 -3.89
CA PRO A 441 17.21 -39.91 -5.01
C PRO A 441 16.46 -40.71 -6.08
N HIS A 442 15.46 -41.50 -5.68
CA HIS A 442 14.64 -42.26 -6.62
C HIS A 442 13.80 -41.35 -7.50
N LYS A 443 13.14 -40.33 -6.92
CA LYS A 443 12.32 -39.36 -7.68
C LYS A 443 13.17 -38.49 -8.60
N VAL A 444 14.37 -38.11 -8.16
CA VAL A 444 15.31 -37.38 -9.02
C VAL A 444 15.68 -38.25 -10.22
N GLY A 445 16.03 -39.51 -9.99
CA GLY A 445 16.33 -40.46 -11.07
C GLY A 445 15.16 -40.66 -12.05
N GLU A 446 13.93 -40.77 -11.55
CA GLU A 446 12.73 -40.84 -12.40
C GLU A 446 12.53 -39.57 -13.25
N MET A 447 12.75 -38.38 -12.66
CA MET A 447 12.64 -37.11 -13.37
C MET A 447 13.71 -36.95 -14.44
N GLU A 448 14.95 -37.34 -14.15
CA GLU A 448 16.07 -37.34 -15.09
C GLU A 448 15.79 -38.29 -16.27
N GLN A 449 15.31 -39.50 -16.00
CA GLN A 449 14.89 -40.45 -17.02
C GLN A 449 13.74 -39.90 -17.88
N HIS A 450 12.76 -39.22 -17.27
CA HIS A 450 11.66 -38.60 -17.99
C HIS A 450 12.12 -37.46 -18.90
N GLN A 451 13.03 -36.60 -18.43
CA GLN A 451 13.62 -35.53 -19.23
C GLN A 451 14.41 -36.08 -20.42
N ALA A 452 15.22 -37.12 -20.18
CA ALA A 452 15.97 -37.81 -21.23
C ALA A 452 15.05 -38.42 -22.29
N PHE A 453 13.93 -39.04 -21.88
CA PHE A 453 12.94 -39.62 -22.80
C PHE A 453 12.27 -38.57 -23.68
N ARG A 454 12.00 -37.37 -23.16
CA ARG A 454 11.40 -36.26 -23.94
C ARG A 454 12.38 -35.55 -24.88
N GLY A 455 13.63 -36.00 -24.97
CA GLY A 455 14.65 -35.38 -25.82
C GLY A 455 15.12 -34.02 -25.31
N PHE A 456 14.81 -33.65 -24.05
CA PHE A 456 15.51 -32.56 -23.40
C PHE A 456 16.96 -33.01 -23.20
N LYS A 457 17.92 -32.21 -23.64
CA LYS A 457 19.34 -32.54 -23.45
C LYS A 457 19.56 -32.71 -21.94
N ALA A 458 20.12 -33.86 -21.54
CA ALA A 458 20.53 -34.18 -20.17
C ALA A 458 21.57 -33.19 -19.56
N SER A 459 21.89 -32.09 -20.24
CA SER A 459 22.88 -31.09 -19.83
C SER A 459 22.39 -30.13 -18.75
N SER A 460 21.09 -29.99 -18.54
CA SER A 460 20.54 -29.30 -17.37
C SER A 460 19.98 -30.37 -16.43
N GLY A 461 20.77 -30.83 -15.47
CA GLY A 461 20.30 -31.77 -14.45
C GLY A 461 19.01 -31.29 -13.79
N VAL A 462 18.24 -32.21 -13.21
CA VAL A 462 17.00 -31.86 -12.49
C VAL A 462 17.36 -30.88 -11.37
N GLU A 463 16.73 -29.71 -11.37
CA GLU A 463 16.94 -28.74 -10.30
C GLU A 463 16.43 -29.35 -8.98
N THR A 464 17.37 -29.63 -8.08
CA THR A 464 17.09 -30.07 -6.71
C THR A 464 17.20 -28.89 -5.75
N TYR A 465 16.59 -29.02 -4.56
CA TYR A 465 16.61 -27.98 -3.53
C TYR A 465 16.02 -26.62 -3.99
N VAL A 466 14.97 -26.66 -4.81
CA VAL A 466 14.31 -25.45 -5.32
C VAL A 466 13.36 -24.90 -4.26
N LEU A 467 13.64 -23.68 -3.80
CA LEU A 467 12.73 -22.95 -2.92
C LEU A 467 11.51 -22.42 -3.68
N PRO A 468 10.33 -22.33 -3.02
CA PRO A 468 9.16 -21.71 -3.61
C PRO A 468 9.44 -20.28 -4.06
N LYS A 469 8.84 -19.86 -5.19
CA LYS A 469 9.04 -18.53 -5.78
C LYS A 469 8.84 -17.40 -4.75
N ARG A 470 7.84 -17.52 -3.87
CA ARG A 470 7.55 -16.54 -2.81
C ARG A 470 8.71 -16.39 -1.81
N VAL A 471 9.41 -17.47 -1.47
CA VAL A 471 10.62 -17.42 -0.62
C VAL A 471 11.75 -16.67 -1.33
N LEU A 472 11.96 -16.96 -2.63
CA LEU A 472 12.96 -16.27 -3.44
C LEU A 472 12.65 -14.78 -3.62
N ARG A 473 11.37 -14.38 -3.63
CA ARG A 473 10.99 -12.96 -3.59
C ARG A 473 11.49 -12.26 -2.32
N LEU A 474 11.43 -12.93 -1.16
CA LEU A 474 11.95 -12.38 0.11
C LEU A 474 13.48 -12.36 0.16
N LEU A 475 14.11 -13.45 -0.26
CA LEU A 475 15.54 -13.68 -0.02
C LEU A 475 16.46 -13.35 -1.20
N GLY A 476 15.90 -13.09 -2.38
CA GLY A 476 16.65 -12.91 -3.62
C GLY A 476 16.74 -14.20 -4.45
N ASN A 477 16.78 -14.06 -5.77
CA ASN A 477 16.95 -15.18 -6.71
C ASN A 477 18.34 -15.85 -6.60
N ASP A 478 19.30 -15.15 -6.00
CA ASP A 478 20.64 -15.67 -5.71
C ASP A 478 20.67 -16.55 -4.45
N PHE A 479 19.61 -16.56 -3.65
CA PHE A 479 19.52 -17.40 -2.46
C PHE A 479 19.27 -18.86 -2.83
N LYS A 480 20.28 -19.71 -2.59
CA LYS A 480 20.19 -21.16 -2.82
C LYS A 480 20.17 -21.90 -1.50
N LEU A 481 19.61 -23.11 -1.45
CA LEU A 481 19.83 -24.01 -0.31
C LEU A 481 21.26 -24.58 -0.35
N CYS A 482 21.67 -25.24 0.73
CA CYS A 482 22.94 -25.96 0.80
C CYS A 482 22.78 -27.34 0.15
N GLN A 483 23.71 -27.72 -0.72
CA GLN A 483 23.81 -29.12 -1.14
C GLN A 483 24.45 -29.89 0.02
N LEU A 484 23.75 -30.90 0.51
CA LEU A 484 24.25 -31.77 1.57
C LEU A 484 24.84 -32.99 0.88
N ASP A 485 26.14 -33.20 1.02
CA ASP A 485 26.79 -34.41 0.53
C ASP A 485 26.30 -35.58 1.39
N ILE A 486 25.35 -36.35 0.84
CA ILE A 486 24.97 -37.64 1.41
C ILE A 486 26.07 -38.60 0.99
N SER A 487 27.13 -38.72 1.81
CA SER A 487 28.12 -39.76 1.58
C SER A 487 27.42 -41.12 1.72
N GLU A 488 27.34 -41.87 0.62
CA GLU A 488 26.72 -43.21 0.59
C GLU A 488 27.50 -44.25 1.42
N ASP A 489 28.69 -43.90 1.91
CA ASP A 489 29.55 -44.74 2.73
C ASP A 489 29.63 -44.22 4.17
N ASP A 490 28.79 -44.71 5.09
CA ASP A 490 29.27 -45.07 6.43
C ASP A 490 28.25 -45.90 7.24
N SER A 491 28.23 -47.22 6.96
CA SER A 491 28.02 -48.16 8.05
C SER A 491 29.33 -48.25 8.83
N THR A 492 29.33 -47.75 10.07
CA THR A 492 30.37 -47.91 11.11
C THR A 492 31.60 -46.97 11.09
N SER A 493 31.41 -45.70 11.42
CA SER A 493 32.41 -45.00 12.25
C SER A 493 31.80 -43.85 13.08
N GLN A 494 32.07 -43.83 14.40
CA GLN A 494 31.70 -42.73 15.28
C GLN A 494 32.59 -41.52 14.97
N SER A 495 32.16 -40.66 14.05
CA SER A 495 32.81 -39.37 13.82
C SER A 495 32.50 -38.41 14.97
N LYS A 496 33.54 -37.98 15.68
CA LYS A 496 33.47 -36.83 16.61
C LYS A 496 32.87 -35.63 15.90
N GLU A 497 31.72 -35.16 16.37
CA GLU A 497 31.15 -33.86 16.03
C GLU A 497 32.19 -32.76 16.29
N LYS A 498 32.88 -32.31 15.24
CA LYS A 498 33.48 -30.98 15.25
C LYS A 498 32.32 -30.00 15.16
N SER A 499 32.17 -29.17 16.18
CA SER A 499 31.21 -28.04 16.19
C SER A 499 31.33 -27.26 14.88
N PRO A 500 30.27 -27.21 14.04
CA PRO A 500 30.31 -26.52 12.75
C PRO A 500 30.27 -24.98 12.90
N PHE A 501 30.43 -24.45 14.10
CA PHE A 501 30.40 -23.01 14.39
C PHE A 501 31.75 -22.31 14.22
N GLU A 502 32.77 -22.96 13.65
CA GLU A 502 33.92 -22.23 13.09
C GLU A 502 33.50 -21.58 11.75
N ILE A 503 32.54 -20.66 11.84
CA ILE A 503 32.29 -19.66 10.81
C ILE A 503 33.57 -18.84 10.77
N GLY A 504 34.25 -18.82 9.61
CA GLY A 504 35.38 -17.91 9.37
C GLY A 504 35.03 -16.49 9.83
N PRO A 505 36.00 -15.68 10.28
CA PRO A 505 35.72 -14.42 10.95
C PRO A 505 34.69 -13.59 10.16
N LEU A 506 33.67 -13.08 10.87
CA LEU A 506 32.57 -12.22 10.38
C LEU A 506 33.03 -11.10 9.41
N SER A 507 34.32 -10.76 9.43
CA SER A 507 34.96 -9.82 8.51
C SER A 507 34.90 -10.22 7.02
N GLU A 508 34.80 -11.50 6.67
CA GLU A 508 34.80 -11.94 5.25
C GLU A 508 33.40 -12.02 4.62
N MET A 509 32.33 -12.04 5.42
CA MET A 509 30.93 -12.03 4.93
C MET A 509 30.34 -10.62 4.76
N LYS A 510 31.17 -9.56 4.72
CA LYS A 510 30.74 -8.21 4.30
C LYS A 510 30.49 -8.16 2.78
N LEU A 511 29.57 -9.00 2.30
CA LEU A 511 28.81 -8.71 1.08
C LEU A 511 27.90 -7.53 1.44
N PHE A 512 28.43 -6.32 1.31
CA PHE A 512 27.66 -5.10 1.52
C PHE A 512 26.43 -5.17 0.62
N CYS A 513 25.26 -5.35 1.24
CA CYS A 513 24.02 -5.04 0.57
C CYS A 513 24.19 -3.62 0.00
N LYS A 514 24.01 -3.48 -1.31
CA LYS A 514 24.25 -2.21 -2.03
C LYS A 514 23.34 -1.07 -1.58
N TYR A 515 22.45 -1.29 -0.62
CA TYR A 515 21.58 -0.28 -0.03
C TYR A 515 21.97 0.07 1.41
N CYS A 516 22.91 -0.64 2.05
CA CYS A 516 23.33 -0.35 3.43
C CYS A 516 23.99 1.01 3.59
N HIS A 517 24.66 1.54 2.57
CA HIS A 517 25.27 2.87 2.65
C HIS A 517 24.25 4.01 2.68
N MET A 518 23.01 3.77 2.24
CA MET A 518 21.93 4.78 2.30
C MET A 518 21.45 5.06 3.73
N HIS A 519 21.81 4.22 4.71
CA HIS A 519 21.41 4.41 6.11
C HIS A 519 22.37 5.31 6.92
N ASN A 520 23.60 5.51 6.43
CA ASN A 520 24.65 6.26 7.15
C ASN A 520 24.69 7.76 6.76
N THR A 521 23.74 8.22 5.96
CA THR A 521 23.56 9.60 5.49
C THR A 521 22.17 10.07 5.85
#